data_AF-A0A522FQU4-F1
#
_entry.id   AF-A0A522FQU4-F1
#
_cell.length_a   1.000
_cell.length_b   1.000
_cell.length_c   1.000
_cell.angle_alpha   90.00
_cell.angle_beta   90.00
_cell.angle_gamma   90.00
#
_symmetry.space_group_name_H-M   'P 1'
#
loop_
_entity.id
_entity.type
_entity.pdbx_description
1 polymer ?
#
loop_
_entity_poly.entity_id
_entity_poly.type
_entity_poly.pdbx_seq_one_letter_code
_entity_poly.pdbx_strand_id
1 'polypeptide(L)'
;MTIASFDELMREARQQTEPQRLLFVFSRAELPEDASPVQRAHFDAGLGGALTPLMYVDKAPHELDTFPALVEEARQFGREWAVVFVAALAGRGGLAPTSEEVEASLLRMVESIKAGRVASFIPFDRQGQPVLLG
;
A
#
# COMPACT_ATOMS: atom_id res chain seq x y z
N MET A 1 16.52 6.38 -2.95
CA MET A 1 16.08 6.91 -1.65
C MET A 1 15.31 5.78 -0.98
N THR A 2 15.73 5.35 0.21
CA THR A 2 15.05 4.29 0.95
C THR A 2 14.17 4.97 1.98
N ILE A 3 12.86 4.85 1.84
CA ILE A 3 11.92 5.40 2.83
C ILE A 3 11.93 4.44 4.03
N ALA A 4 12.37 4.93 5.19
CA ALA A 4 12.55 4.16 6.40
C ALA A 4 11.30 4.17 7.31
N SER A 5 10.32 5.04 7.07
CA SER A 5 9.06 5.08 7.81
C SER A 5 7.94 5.76 7.03
N PHE A 6 6.71 5.59 7.52
CA PHE A 6 5.57 6.32 6.97
C PHE A 6 5.71 7.85 7.10
N ASP A 7 6.22 8.34 8.22
CA ASP A 7 6.42 9.77 8.43
C ASP A 7 7.46 10.35 7.46
N GLU A 8 8.50 9.57 7.14
CA GLU A 8 9.45 9.95 6.11
C GLU A 8 8.80 10.02 4.73
N LEU A 9 7.97 9.04 4.36
CA LEU A 9 7.18 9.10 3.12
C LEU A 9 6.35 10.39 3.05
N MET A 10 5.63 10.71 4.12
CA MET A 10 4.77 11.90 4.16
C MET A 10 5.59 13.20 4.09
N ARG A 11 6.74 13.25 4.75
CA ARG A 11 7.67 14.38 4.69
C ARG A 11 8.17 14.60 3.26
N GLU A 12 8.66 13.55 2.60
CA GLU A 12 9.14 13.61 1.21
C GLU A 12 8.01 13.97 0.24
N ALA A 13 6.81 13.42 0.47
CA ALA A 13 5.64 13.71 -0.36
C ALA A 13 5.21 15.19 -0.25
N ARG A 14 5.25 15.77 0.94
CA ARG A 14 4.91 17.19 1.16
C ARG A 14 5.97 18.15 0.61
N GLN A 15 7.18 17.69 0.33
CA GLN A 15 8.26 18.51 -0.23
C GLN A 15 8.29 18.55 -1.77
N GLN A 16 7.50 17.70 -2.44
CA GLN A 16 7.45 17.70 -3.90
C GLN A 16 6.81 18.99 -4.42
N THR A 17 7.41 19.55 -5.48
CA THR A 17 6.88 20.75 -6.14
C THR A 17 5.61 20.45 -6.96
N GLU A 18 5.55 19.27 -7.56
CA GLU A 18 4.36 18.81 -8.27
C GLU A 18 3.34 18.25 -7.27
N PRO A 19 2.06 18.67 -7.34
CA PRO A 19 1.02 18.07 -6.53
C PRO A 19 0.92 16.57 -6.83
N GLN A 20 0.65 15.76 -5.81
CA GLN A 20 0.60 14.31 -5.94
C GLN A 20 -0.59 13.70 -5.20
N ARG A 21 -0.96 12.48 -5.60
CA ARG A 21 -1.88 11.61 -4.87
C ARG A 21 -1.10 10.41 -4.36
N LEU A 22 -1.21 10.15 -3.07
CA LEU A 22 -0.72 8.92 -2.46
C LEU A 22 -1.79 7.85 -2.64
N LEU A 23 -1.39 6.70 -3.17
CA LEU A 23 -2.23 5.57 -3.48
C LEU A 23 -1.97 4.47 -2.45
N PHE A 24 -3.03 3.98 -1.82
CA PHE A 24 -2.95 2.96 -0.78
C PHE A 24 -3.74 1.74 -1.22
N VAL A 25 -3.13 0.57 -1.18
CA VAL A 25 -3.82 -0.71 -1.39
C VAL A 25 -3.57 -1.59 -0.16
N PHE A 26 -4.63 -1.85 0.59
CA PHE A 26 -4.59 -2.72 1.76
C PHE A 26 -4.76 -4.16 1.31
N SER A 27 -3.91 -5.04 1.82
CA SER A 27 -3.87 -6.44 1.44
C SER A 27 -3.79 -7.35 2.66
N ARG A 28 -4.32 -8.54 2.50
CA ARG A 28 -4.15 -9.64 3.44
C ARG A 28 -3.27 -10.71 2.79
N ALA A 29 -2.45 -11.37 3.61
CA ALA A 29 -1.80 -12.61 3.20
C ALA A 29 -2.79 -13.77 3.41
N GLU A 30 -2.98 -14.56 2.37
CA GLU A 30 -3.86 -15.73 2.39
C GLU A 30 -3.08 -16.96 1.90
N LEU A 31 -3.43 -18.12 2.46
CA LEU A 31 -2.88 -19.37 1.99
C LEU A 31 -3.80 -19.95 0.90
N PRO A 32 -3.29 -20.24 -0.31
CA PRO A 32 -4.07 -20.94 -1.34
C PRO A 32 -4.59 -22.30 -0.84
N GLU A 33 -5.76 -22.72 -1.32
CA GLU A 33 -6.37 -24.00 -0.91
C GLU A 33 -5.48 -25.21 -1.25
N ASP A 34 -4.72 -25.12 -2.34
CA ASP A 34 -3.79 -26.14 -2.84
C ASP A 34 -2.35 -25.97 -2.31
N ALA A 35 -2.16 -25.13 -1.28
CA ALA A 35 -0.83 -24.88 -0.72
C ALA A 35 -0.18 -26.16 -0.16
N SER A 36 1.06 -26.39 -0.57
CA SER A 36 1.90 -27.48 -0.07
C SER A 36 2.16 -27.35 1.45
N PRO A 37 2.54 -28.44 2.14
CA PRO A 37 2.91 -28.38 3.55
C PRO A 37 4.01 -27.36 3.87
N VAL A 38 4.98 -27.17 2.95
CA VAL A 38 6.05 -26.18 3.10
C VAL A 38 5.50 -24.75 3.02
N GLN A 39 4.63 -24.46 2.04
CA GLN A 39 3.97 -23.16 1.93
C GLN A 39 3.10 -22.85 3.14
N ARG A 40 2.42 -23.86 3.68
CA ARG A 40 1.63 -23.73 4.92
C ARG A 40 2.51 -23.39 6.12
N ALA A 41 3.62 -24.12 6.30
CA ALA A 41 4.57 -23.83 7.37
C ALA A 41 5.19 -22.42 7.25
N HIS A 42 5.51 -21.96 6.04
CA HIS A 42 5.96 -20.60 5.80
C HIS A 42 4.88 -19.56 6.13
N PHE A 43 3.64 -19.80 5.71
CA PHE A 43 2.51 -18.93 6.04
C PHE A 43 2.26 -18.84 7.54
N ASP A 44 2.28 -19.96 8.25
CA ASP A 44 2.14 -20.02 9.72
C ASP A 44 3.30 -19.31 10.44
N ALA A 45 4.48 -19.26 9.82
CA ALA A 45 5.64 -18.50 10.29
C ALA A 45 5.62 -17.01 9.86
N GLY A 46 4.59 -16.56 9.12
CA GLY A 46 4.49 -15.19 8.58
C GLY A 46 5.42 -14.89 7.39
N LEU A 47 6.01 -15.93 6.79
CA LEU A 47 7.01 -15.87 5.70
C LEU A 47 6.45 -16.33 4.34
N GLY A 48 5.15 -16.17 4.11
CA GLY A 48 4.53 -16.61 2.87
C GLY A 48 3.05 -16.26 2.77
N GLY A 49 2.41 -16.75 1.70
CA GLY A 49 1.01 -16.48 1.36
C GLY A 49 0.88 -15.67 0.07
N ALA A 50 -0.27 -15.82 -0.57
CA ALA A 50 -0.69 -14.96 -1.66
C ALA A 50 -1.24 -13.63 -1.09
N LEU A 51 -0.91 -12.52 -1.74
CA LEU A 51 -1.42 -11.21 -1.35
C LEU A 51 -2.77 -10.97 -2.04
N THR A 52 -3.82 -10.79 -1.24
CA THR A 52 -5.16 -10.48 -1.72
C THR A 52 -5.49 -9.02 -1.38
N PRO A 53 -5.62 -8.13 -2.39
CA PRO A 53 -6.11 -6.77 -2.18
C PRO A 53 -7.54 -6.76 -1.62
N LEU A 54 -7.73 -6.02 -0.54
CA LEU A 54 -8.99 -5.91 0.17
C LEU A 54 -9.72 -4.61 -0.14
N MET A 55 -8.99 -3.50 -0.19
CA MET A 55 -9.52 -2.18 -0.46
C MET A 55 -8.40 -1.26 -0.89
N TYR A 56 -8.77 -0.16 -1.52
CA TYR A 56 -7.83 0.87 -1.91
C TYR A 56 -8.43 2.26 -1.68
N VAL A 57 -7.57 3.22 -1.42
CA VAL A 57 -7.94 4.63 -1.22
C VAL A 57 -6.80 5.49 -1.73
N ASP A 58 -7.11 6.69 -2.18
CA ASP A 58 -6.12 7.71 -2.46
C ASP A 58 -6.31 8.93 -1.54
N LYS A 59 -5.19 9.57 -1.19
CA LYS A 59 -5.16 10.77 -0.34
C LYS A 59 -4.15 11.76 -0.91
N ALA A 60 -4.44 13.05 -0.84
CA ALA A 60 -3.42 14.07 -1.02
C ALA A 60 -2.52 14.10 0.23
N PRO A 61 -1.25 14.49 0.11
CA PRO A 61 -0.32 14.53 1.26
C PRO A 61 -0.78 15.42 2.43
N HIS A 62 -1.71 16.35 2.19
CA HIS A 62 -2.27 17.24 3.22
C HIS A 62 -3.58 16.71 3.84
N GLU A 63 -4.22 15.70 3.25
CA GLU A 63 -5.44 15.08 3.79
C GLU A 63 -5.13 14.00 4.83
N LEU A 64 -3.86 13.59 4.91
CA LEU A 64 -3.42 12.55 5.80
C LEU A 64 -2.32 13.08 6.74
N ASP A 65 -2.67 13.18 8.02
CA ASP A 65 -1.77 13.71 9.04
C ASP A 65 -0.84 12.65 9.61
N THR A 66 -1.37 11.46 9.89
CA THR A 66 -0.63 10.40 10.59
C THR A 66 -1.03 9.01 10.09
N PHE A 67 -0.14 8.03 10.21
CA PHE A 67 -0.46 6.64 9.87
C PHE A 67 -1.62 6.06 10.69
N PRO A 68 -1.71 6.27 12.02
CA PRO A 68 -2.86 5.79 12.79
C PRO A 68 -4.21 6.29 12.27
N ALA A 69 -4.29 7.52 11.75
CA ALA A 69 -5.54 8.01 11.14
C ALA A 69 -5.94 7.17 9.92
N LEU A 70 -4.97 6.79 9.07
CA LEU A 70 -5.19 5.88 7.95
C LEU A 70 -5.65 4.49 8.43
N VAL A 71 -5.04 3.97 9.50
CA VAL A 71 -5.41 2.66 10.09
C VAL A 71 -6.83 2.67 10.65
N GLU A 72 -7.23 3.75 11.32
CA GLU A 72 -8.58 3.89 11.88
C GLU A 72 -9.65 3.99 10.78
N GLU A 73 -9.38 4.73 9.71
CA GLU A 73 -10.26 4.78 8.55
C GLU A 73 -10.40 3.41 7.88
N ALA A 74 -9.28 2.71 7.68
CA ALA A 74 -9.25 1.35 7.16
C ALA A 74 -10.07 0.37 8.02
N ARG A 75 -10.08 0.55 9.35
CA ARG A 75 -10.87 -0.29 10.28
C ARG A 75 -12.37 -0.14 10.10
N GLN A 76 -12.87 1.01 9.63
CA GLN A 76 -14.31 1.24 9.41
C GLN A 76 -14.91 0.31 8.36
N PHE A 77 -14.09 -0.20 7.45
CA PHE A 77 -14.50 -1.17 6.42
C PHE A 77 -14.57 -2.62 6.93
N GLY A 78 -14.20 -2.87 8.19
CA GLY A 78 -14.33 -4.17 8.85
C GLY A 78 -13.43 -5.28 8.29
N ARG A 79 -12.42 -4.93 7.48
CA ARG A 79 -11.50 -5.91 6.86
C ARG A 79 -10.18 -5.98 7.61
N GLU A 80 -9.82 -7.16 8.08
CA GLU A 80 -8.50 -7.41 8.66
C GLU A 80 -7.43 -7.46 7.57
N TRP A 81 -6.71 -6.35 7.41
CA TRP A 81 -5.55 -6.25 6.53
C TRP A 81 -4.25 -6.46 7.31
N ALA A 82 -3.25 -7.02 6.61
CA ALA A 82 -1.94 -7.34 7.17
C ALA A 82 -0.87 -6.33 6.74
N VAL A 83 -0.92 -5.88 5.48
CA VAL A 83 0.03 -4.95 4.88
C VAL A 83 -0.71 -3.91 4.06
N VAL A 84 -0.21 -2.68 4.01
CA VAL A 84 -0.65 -1.65 3.07
C VAL A 84 0.50 -1.31 2.13
N PHE A 85 0.24 -1.40 0.83
CA PHE A 85 1.17 -0.95 -0.20
C PHE A 85 0.90 0.50 -0.52
N VAL A 86 1.97 1.29 -0.64
CA VAL A 86 1.88 2.72 -0.93
C VAL A 86 2.69 3.08 -2.16
N ALA A 87 2.10 3.92 -3.01
CA ALA A 87 2.76 4.53 -4.15
C ALA A 87 2.39 6.03 -4.23
N ALA A 88 3.26 6.82 -4.84
CA ALA A 88 2.99 8.23 -5.13
C ALA A 88 2.75 8.42 -6.62
N LEU A 89 1.61 9.02 -6.97
CA LEU A 89 1.29 9.45 -8.33
C LEU A 89 1.47 10.96 -8.42
N ALA A 90 2.54 11.40 -9.08
CA ALA A 90 2.79 12.80 -9.33
C ALA A 90 1.88 13.34 -10.44
N GLY A 91 1.43 14.57 -10.25
CA GLY A 91 0.77 15.37 -11.25
C GLY A 91 1.73 15.89 -12.32
N ARG A 92 1.24 16.82 -13.15
CA ARG A 92 2.02 17.39 -14.26
C ARG A 92 1.72 18.87 -14.42
N GLY A 93 2.77 19.68 -14.49
CA GLY A 93 2.65 21.11 -14.79
C GLY A 93 1.98 21.90 -13.67
N GLY A 94 2.20 21.50 -12.42
CA GLY A 94 1.62 22.13 -11.23
C GLY A 94 0.17 21.73 -10.95
N LEU A 95 -0.40 20.80 -11.73
CA LEU A 95 -1.74 20.27 -11.53
C LEU A 95 -1.69 18.87 -10.92
N ALA A 96 -2.57 18.60 -9.95
CA ALA A 96 -2.72 17.27 -9.39
C ALA A 96 -3.20 16.27 -10.46
N PRO A 97 -2.88 14.97 -10.30
CA PRO A 97 -3.45 13.92 -11.14
C PRO A 97 -4.98 14.00 -11.16
N THR A 98 -5.56 13.75 -12.33
CA THR A 98 -7.02 13.67 -12.48
C THR A 98 -7.58 12.43 -11.80
N SER A 99 -8.87 12.43 -11.46
CA SER A 99 -9.52 11.25 -10.86
C SER A 99 -9.41 9.99 -11.73
N GLU A 100 -9.48 10.14 -13.06
CA GLU A 100 -9.31 9.03 -14.00
C GLU A 100 -7.88 8.44 -13.96
N GLU A 101 -6.86 9.29 -13.89
CA GLU A 101 -5.46 8.86 -13.78
C GLU A 101 -5.18 8.16 -12.45
N VAL A 102 -5.78 8.65 -11.37
CA VAL A 102 -5.71 8.05 -10.04
C VAL A 102 -6.36 6.67 -10.05
N GLU A 103 -7.60 6.56 -10.52
CA GLU A 103 -8.34 5.30 -10.59
C GLU A 103 -7.60 4.26 -11.44
N ALA A 104 -7.13 4.65 -12.64
CA ALA A 104 -6.36 3.76 -13.49
C ALA A 104 -5.07 3.28 -12.82
N SER A 105 -4.43 4.14 -12.02
CA SER A 105 -3.20 3.79 -11.29
C SER A 105 -3.46 2.87 -10.10
N LEU A 106 -4.54 3.09 -9.35
CA LEU A 106 -4.99 2.20 -8.27
C LEU A 106 -5.31 0.80 -8.82
N LEU A 107 -6.05 0.71 -9.94
CA LEU A 107 -6.36 -0.57 -10.57
C LEU A 107 -5.09 -1.31 -11.02
N ARG A 108 -4.12 -0.61 -11.64
CA ARG A 108 -2.83 -1.20 -11.99
C ARG A 108 -2.04 -1.68 -10.77
N MET A 109 -2.11 -0.94 -9.67
CA MET A 109 -1.46 -1.31 -8.41
C MET A 109 -2.10 -2.57 -7.82
N VAL A 110 -3.42 -2.66 -7.80
CA VAL A 110 -4.18 -3.86 -7.39
C VAL A 110 -3.78 -5.07 -8.22
N GLU A 111 -3.75 -4.96 -9.55
CA GLU A 111 -3.38 -6.07 -10.43
C GLU A 111 -1.90 -6.47 -10.29
N SER A 112 -1.02 -5.51 -9.99
CA SER A 112 0.39 -5.80 -9.72
C SER A 112 0.57 -6.57 -8.41
N ILE A 113 -0.17 -6.19 -7.36
CA ILE A 113 -0.16 -6.90 -6.07
C ILE A 113 -0.70 -8.32 -6.21
N LYS A 114 -1.83 -8.52 -6.91
CA LYS A 114 -2.38 -9.86 -7.19
C LYS A 114 -1.38 -10.76 -7.92
N ALA A 115 -0.57 -10.18 -8.79
CA ALA A 115 0.45 -10.90 -9.53
C ALA A 115 1.81 -11.00 -8.79
N GLY A 116 1.88 -10.60 -7.51
CA GLY A 116 3.10 -10.64 -6.69
C GLY A 116 4.16 -9.60 -7.08
N ARG A 117 3.86 -8.67 -7.99
CA ARG A 117 4.78 -7.62 -8.44
C ARG A 117 4.66 -6.40 -7.55
N VAL A 118 5.29 -6.47 -6.38
CA VAL A 118 5.18 -5.42 -5.33
C VAL A 118 6.44 -4.58 -5.15
N ALA A 119 7.52 -4.88 -5.87
CA ALA A 119 8.82 -4.21 -5.73
C ALA A 119 8.78 -2.69 -6.02
N SER A 120 7.78 -2.22 -6.76
CA SER A 120 7.59 -0.80 -7.07
C SER A 120 6.83 -0.02 -5.98
N PHE A 121 6.40 -0.70 -4.91
CA PHE A 121 5.58 -0.11 -3.85
C PHE A 121 6.32 -0.19 -2.51
N ILE A 122 5.92 0.68 -1.58
CA ILE A 122 6.44 0.66 -0.22
C ILE A 122 5.40 -0.05 0.65
N PRO A 123 5.69 -1.25 1.15
CA PRO A 123 4.78 -1.95 2.04
C PRO A 123 4.98 -1.50 3.49
N PHE A 124 3.90 -1.17 4.19
CA PHE A 124 3.91 -0.89 5.63
C PHE A 124 3.05 -1.89 6.39
N ASP A 125 3.49 -2.26 7.59
CA ASP A 125 2.69 -3.01 8.55
C ASP A 125 1.65 -2.10 9.26
N ARG A 126 0.96 -2.66 10.24
CA ARG A 126 -0.08 -1.95 11.02
C ARG A 126 0.50 -0.87 11.96
N GLN A 127 1.82 -0.84 12.12
CA GLN A 127 2.56 0.12 12.94
C GLN A 127 3.23 1.20 12.08
N GLY A 128 3.05 1.16 10.75
CA GLY A 128 3.66 2.12 9.83
C GLY A 128 5.15 1.88 9.60
N GLN A 129 5.64 0.68 9.93
CA GLN A 129 7.02 0.28 9.67
C GLN A 129 7.12 -0.41 8.31
N PRO A 130 8.14 -0.08 7.50
CA PRO A 130 8.39 -0.78 6.25
C PRO A 130 8.61 -2.26 6.51
N VAL A 131 7.97 -3.12 5.72
CA VAL A 131 8.20 -4.57 5.76
C VAL A 131 9.04 -5.02 4.57
N LEU A 132 9.91 -6.00 4.79
CA LEU A 132 10.62 -6.64 3.69
C LEU A 132 9.79 -7.80 3.17
N LEU A 133 9.39 -7.72 1.90
CA LEU A 133 8.73 -8.81 1.19
C LEU A 133 9.79 -9.45 0.28
N GLY A 134 10.18 -10.67 0.62
CA GLY A 134 11.23 -11.45 -0.05
C GLY A 134 10.68 -12.68 -0.76
#